data_AF-A0A0P8BTT6-F1
#
_entry.id   AF-A0A0P8BTT6-F1
#
_cell.length_a   1.000
_cell.length_b   1.000
_cell.length_c   1.000
_cell.angle_alpha   90.00
_cell.angle_beta   90.00
_cell.angle_gamma   90.00
#
_symmetry.space_group_name_H-M   'P 1'
#
loop_
_entity.id
_entity.type
_entity.pdbx_description
1 polymer ?
#
loop_
_entity_poly.entity_id
_entity_poly.type
_entity_poly.pdbx_seq_one_letter_code
_entity_poly.pdbx_strand_id
1 'polypeptide(L)'
;MDLSPYLLFDINRNHYAINATVVEEVFFLPELTPIAEAPRDIVGMFNLRGTIVPVFDLPRRLGHHRQRYQLSDSLITINQGDTILTFLVNQVREIVQINSEDITQKFAYQESGEFPKNTSSSTTKSGDSSAKNLRRQHRFLKGVVEFENNLIAILDEQIILQEVRQQLPQDEEISDESAEAFDAANGKGDSFQFCPEATLEEQDIFRQRANSLRIPAETADLKQVLSLAVVALEGEYFGIDLQLVREFTDLRNVTPIPCCPPHVVGNMNLRGEILTLVRINDFLNLQPTLSDEDPSQTLSQRAVVVQVEDMVVGIVVDEVFDVTPVDPTKISPMPTAIRASSDEYLQGTILYKATALTILDIRKLLSQGQLVVDEEP
;
A
#
# COMPACT_ATOMS: atom_id res chain seq x y z
N MET A 1 -16.32 -20.74 -7.26
CA MET A 1 -16.22 -19.28 -7.04
C MET A 1 -14.76 -18.95 -7.08
N ASP A 2 -14.34 -18.20 -8.09
CA ASP A 2 -12.93 -17.89 -8.35
C ASP A 2 -12.65 -16.50 -7.75
N LEU A 3 -12.33 -16.49 -6.46
CA LEU A 3 -11.95 -15.29 -5.72
C LEU A 3 -10.49 -14.98 -6.06
N SER A 4 -10.24 -13.80 -6.61
CA SER A 4 -8.90 -13.32 -6.89
C SER A 4 -8.59 -12.10 -6.03
N PRO A 5 -7.33 -11.96 -5.56
CA PRO A 5 -6.93 -10.80 -4.79
C PRO A 5 -6.74 -9.59 -5.70
N TYR A 6 -7.24 -8.44 -5.26
CA TYR A 6 -7.16 -7.16 -5.97
C TYR A 6 -6.65 -6.08 -5.03
N LEU A 7 -5.60 -5.36 -5.44
CA LEU A 7 -5.09 -4.21 -4.73
C LEU A 7 -5.97 -2.98 -5.05
N LEU A 8 -6.66 -2.47 -4.03
CA LEU A 8 -7.48 -1.27 -4.10
C LEU A 8 -6.61 -0.02 -3.96
N PHE A 9 -6.90 1.00 -4.75
CA PHE A 9 -6.23 2.29 -4.68
C PHE A 9 -7.13 3.40 -5.23
N ASP A 10 -6.76 4.63 -4.91
CA ASP A 10 -7.49 5.82 -5.28
C ASP A 10 -6.79 6.58 -6.40
N ILE A 11 -7.62 7.04 -7.33
CA ILE A 11 -7.26 8.09 -8.27
C ILE A 11 -8.32 9.18 -8.13
N ASN A 12 -7.89 10.37 -7.71
CA ASN A 12 -8.74 11.50 -7.36
C ASN A 12 -9.77 11.13 -6.27
N ARG A 13 -11.04 10.95 -6.67
CA ARG A 13 -12.17 10.59 -5.78
C ARG A 13 -12.79 9.23 -6.15
N ASN A 14 -12.12 8.49 -7.02
CA ASN A 14 -12.64 7.25 -7.57
C ASN A 14 -11.75 6.09 -7.13
N HIS A 15 -12.38 4.95 -6.86
CA HIS A 15 -11.71 3.73 -6.43
C HIS A 15 -11.42 2.83 -7.63
N TYR A 16 -10.19 2.34 -7.71
CA TYR A 16 -9.71 1.44 -8.74
C TYR A 16 -9.06 0.23 -8.10
N ALA A 17 -9.05 -0.88 -8.81
CA ALA A 17 -8.26 -2.02 -8.37
C ALA A 17 -7.53 -2.69 -9.53
N ILE A 18 -6.39 -3.27 -9.21
CA ILE A 18 -5.57 -4.10 -10.10
C ILE A 18 -5.39 -5.47 -9.45
N ASN A 19 -5.24 -6.53 -10.25
CA ASN A 19 -4.98 -7.85 -9.71
C ASN A 19 -3.70 -7.82 -8.85
N ALA A 20 -3.79 -8.24 -7.59
CA ALA A 20 -2.66 -8.17 -6.67
C ALA A 20 -1.56 -9.18 -7.01
N THR A 21 -1.90 -10.28 -7.72
CA THR A 21 -0.93 -11.31 -8.12
C THR A 21 0.10 -10.80 -9.12
N VAL A 22 -0.18 -9.72 -9.85
CA VAL A 22 0.79 -9.09 -10.77
C VAL A 22 1.57 -7.94 -10.13
N VAL A 23 1.21 -7.53 -8.92
CA VAL A 23 1.88 -6.45 -8.19
C VAL A 23 3.15 -7.02 -7.55
N GLU A 24 4.29 -6.42 -7.89
CA GLU A 24 5.59 -6.82 -7.37
C GLU A 24 5.92 -6.01 -6.11
N GLU A 25 5.87 -4.67 -6.20
CA GLU A 25 6.16 -3.78 -5.07
C GLU A 25 5.31 -2.51 -5.13
N VAL A 26 5.02 -1.95 -3.94
CA VAL A 26 4.33 -0.66 -3.77
C VAL A 26 5.21 0.26 -2.94
N PHE A 27 5.36 1.49 -3.40
CA PHE A 27 6.17 2.51 -2.72
C PHE A 27 5.42 3.82 -2.64
N PHE A 28 5.81 4.68 -1.71
CA PHE A 28 5.47 6.09 -1.84
C PHE A 28 6.29 6.74 -2.95
N LEU A 29 5.70 7.73 -3.63
CA LEU A 29 6.31 8.48 -4.72
C LEU A 29 7.70 8.99 -4.30
N PRO A 30 8.79 8.59 -5.00
CA PRO A 30 10.12 9.15 -4.86
C PRO A 30 10.34 10.33 -5.81
N GLU A 31 11.51 10.96 -5.72
CA GLU A 31 12.00 11.87 -6.76
C GLU A 31 12.19 11.08 -8.06
N LEU A 32 11.56 11.55 -9.15
CA LEU A 32 11.66 10.93 -10.47
C LEU A 32 12.62 11.74 -11.34
N THR A 33 13.37 11.06 -12.20
CA THR A 33 14.17 11.70 -13.25
C THR A 33 13.29 11.92 -14.48
N PRO A 34 13.04 13.16 -14.91
CA PRO A 34 12.23 13.42 -16.09
C PRO A 34 12.89 12.88 -17.36
N ILE A 35 12.08 12.30 -18.25
CA ILE A 35 12.55 11.82 -19.55
C ILE A 35 12.25 12.90 -20.60
N ALA A 36 13.28 13.38 -21.30
CA ALA A 36 13.11 14.30 -22.40
C ALA A 36 12.29 13.65 -23.52
N GLU A 37 11.34 14.39 -24.10
CA GLU A 37 10.47 13.94 -25.21
C GLU A 37 9.57 12.74 -24.90
N ALA A 38 9.43 12.34 -23.62
CA ALA A 38 8.54 11.26 -23.25
C ALA A 38 7.05 11.60 -23.53
N PRO A 39 6.23 10.56 -23.82
CA PRO A 39 4.78 10.67 -23.83
C PRO A 39 4.24 11.37 -22.58
N ARG A 40 3.14 12.11 -22.72
CA ARG A 40 2.59 12.97 -21.64
C ARG A 40 2.14 12.22 -20.39
N ASP A 41 1.91 10.92 -20.52
CA ASP A 41 1.52 9.97 -19.49
C ASP A 41 2.72 9.26 -18.85
N ILE A 42 3.95 9.51 -19.29
CA ILE A 42 5.17 9.11 -18.59
C ILE A 42 5.66 10.33 -17.80
N VAL A 43 5.77 10.17 -16.48
CA VAL A 43 6.21 11.25 -15.58
C VAL A 43 7.73 11.38 -15.59
N GLY A 44 8.40 10.24 -15.66
CA GLY A 44 9.84 10.10 -15.59
C GLY A 44 10.21 8.65 -15.33
N MET A 45 11.42 8.45 -14.85
CA MET A 45 11.96 7.16 -14.43
C MET A 45 12.50 7.25 -13.01
N PHE A 46 12.65 6.11 -12.37
CA PHE A 46 13.37 5.99 -11.12
C PHE A 46 14.26 4.74 -11.15
N ASN A 47 15.25 4.72 -10.29
CA ASN A 47 16.12 3.57 -10.13
C ASN A 47 15.58 2.72 -8.98
N LEU A 48 15.13 1.51 -9.32
CA LEU A 48 14.72 0.46 -8.41
C LEU A 48 15.85 -0.58 -8.34
N ARG A 49 16.68 -0.47 -7.29
CA ARG A 49 17.73 -1.43 -6.93
C ARG A 49 18.73 -1.70 -8.07
N GLY A 50 19.07 -0.67 -8.85
CA GLY A 50 19.93 -0.77 -10.03
C GLY A 50 19.16 -0.85 -11.35
N THR A 51 17.89 -1.25 -11.33
CA THR A 51 17.05 -1.30 -12.53
C THR A 51 16.35 0.03 -12.75
N ILE A 52 16.47 0.57 -13.95
CA ILE A 52 15.80 1.81 -14.34
C ILE A 52 14.37 1.49 -14.78
N VAL A 53 13.38 2.01 -14.05
CA VAL A 53 11.97 1.70 -14.28
C VAL A 53 11.19 2.96 -14.65
N PRO A 54 10.43 2.96 -15.77
CA PRO A 54 9.59 4.09 -16.16
C PRO A 54 8.31 4.18 -15.31
N VAL A 55 7.91 5.40 -14.99
CA VAL A 55 6.72 5.71 -14.17
C VAL A 55 5.62 6.34 -15.02
N PHE A 56 4.47 5.68 -15.07
CA PHE A 56 3.29 6.10 -15.82
C PHE A 56 2.27 6.79 -14.90
N ASP A 57 1.85 7.99 -15.27
CA ASP A 57 0.77 8.75 -14.61
C ASP A 57 -0.58 8.12 -14.96
N LEU A 58 -1.04 7.21 -14.10
CA LEU A 58 -2.29 6.50 -14.32
C LEU A 58 -3.51 7.45 -14.32
N PRO A 59 -3.61 8.48 -13.45
CA PRO A 59 -4.64 9.51 -13.58
C PRO A 59 -4.70 10.14 -14.97
N ARG A 60 -3.56 10.62 -15.53
CA ARG A 60 -3.55 11.20 -16.89
C ARG A 60 -3.91 10.18 -17.95
N ARG A 61 -3.45 8.94 -17.82
CA ARG A 61 -3.73 7.88 -18.80
C ARG A 61 -5.22 7.53 -18.83
N LEU A 62 -5.88 7.59 -17.68
CA LEU A 62 -7.33 7.50 -17.54
C LEU A 62 -8.06 8.82 -17.87
N GLY A 63 -7.40 9.80 -18.49
CA GLY A 63 -8.00 11.05 -18.96
C GLY A 63 -8.31 12.08 -17.87
N HIS A 64 -7.85 11.87 -16.64
CA HIS A 64 -7.97 12.86 -15.57
C HIS A 64 -6.99 14.02 -15.80
N HIS A 65 -7.30 15.16 -15.19
CA HIS A 65 -6.46 16.35 -15.30
C HIS A 65 -5.23 16.20 -14.41
N ARG A 66 -4.11 16.76 -14.85
CA ARG A 66 -2.86 16.78 -14.07
C ARG A 66 -3.12 17.47 -12.73
N GLN A 67 -2.92 16.74 -11.65
CA GLN A 67 -2.88 17.28 -10.29
C GLN A 67 -1.43 17.47 -9.85
N ARG A 68 -1.24 18.27 -8.80
CA ARG A 68 0.06 18.37 -8.13
C ARG A 68 0.33 17.05 -7.42
N TYR A 69 1.55 16.53 -7.58
CA TYR A 69 1.96 15.33 -6.88
C TYR A 69 2.10 15.59 -5.37
N GLN A 70 1.69 14.62 -4.57
CA GLN A 70 1.69 14.69 -3.11
C GLN A 70 2.59 13.62 -2.50
N LEU A 71 3.00 13.80 -1.25
CA LEU A 71 3.80 12.82 -0.52
C LEU A 71 3.06 11.49 -0.27
N SER A 72 1.72 11.52 -0.31
CA SER A 72 0.85 10.33 -0.20
C SER A 72 0.72 9.55 -1.51
N ASP A 73 1.08 10.16 -2.64
CA ASP A 73 1.06 9.48 -3.93
C ASP A 73 1.95 8.24 -3.87
N SER A 74 1.52 7.19 -4.56
CA SER A 74 2.12 5.87 -4.48
C SER A 74 2.47 5.37 -5.87
N LEU A 75 3.55 4.60 -5.96
CA LEU A 75 3.98 3.87 -7.12
C LEU A 75 3.59 2.40 -6.94
N ILE A 76 2.83 1.85 -7.88
CA ILE A 76 2.50 0.42 -7.96
C ILE A 76 3.35 -0.17 -9.08
N THR A 77 4.31 -1.01 -8.74
CA THR A 77 5.15 -1.71 -9.70
C THR A 77 4.56 -3.08 -9.98
N ILE A 78 4.36 -3.38 -11.26
CA ILE A 78 3.89 -4.67 -11.74
C ILE A 78 4.97 -5.33 -12.60
N ASN A 79 5.05 -6.65 -12.50
CA ASN A 79 5.98 -7.45 -13.27
C ASN A 79 5.22 -8.51 -14.07
N GLN A 80 5.36 -8.49 -15.40
CA GLN A 80 4.75 -9.50 -16.26
C GLN A 80 5.72 -9.98 -17.35
N GLY A 81 6.47 -11.04 -17.02
CA GLY A 81 7.50 -11.62 -17.88
C GLY A 81 8.79 -10.79 -17.80
N ASP A 82 9.26 -10.28 -18.94
CA ASP A 82 10.49 -9.49 -19.02
C ASP A 82 10.24 -7.97 -18.96
N THR A 83 9.03 -7.54 -18.57
CA THR A 83 8.65 -6.13 -18.54
C THR A 83 8.20 -5.73 -17.15
N ILE A 84 8.93 -4.80 -16.54
CA ILE A 84 8.58 -4.13 -15.30
C ILE A 84 7.94 -2.79 -15.64
N LEU A 85 6.81 -2.50 -15.01
CA LEU A 85 6.04 -1.28 -15.25
C LEU A 85 5.61 -0.67 -13.93
N THR A 86 5.72 0.65 -13.79
CA THR A 86 5.28 1.33 -12.57
C THR A 86 4.19 2.35 -12.85
N PHE A 87 3.10 2.29 -12.08
CA PHE A 87 1.99 3.24 -12.11
C PHE A 87 2.04 4.20 -10.93
N LEU A 88 1.95 5.49 -11.21
CA LEU A 88 1.69 6.51 -10.21
C LEU A 88 0.19 6.64 -9.96
N VAL A 89 -0.21 6.50 -8.71
CA VAL A 89 -1.58 6.64 -8.20
C VAL A 89 -1.61 7.58 -6.99
N ASN A 90 -2.79 8.04 -6.57
CA ASN A 90 -2.86 8.99 -5.45
C ASN A 90 -2.69 8.35 -4.09
N GLN A 91 -3.25 7.16 -3.88
CA GLN A 91 -3.11 6.46 -2.61
C GLN A 91 -3.43 4.98 -2.79
N VAL A 92 -2.57 4.10 -2.28
CA VAL A 92 -2.89 2.66 -2.16
C VAL A 92 -3.68 2.42 -0.87
N ARG A 93 -4.67 1.53 -0.94
CA ARG A 93 -5.56 1.17 0.16
C ARG A 93 -5.20 -0.22 0.68
N GLU A 94 -6.06 -1.20 0.43
CA GLU A 94 -5.95 -2.56 0.95
C GLU A 94 -6.07 -3.59 -0.19
N ILE A 95 -5.84 -4.85 0.13
CA ILE A 95 -6.10 -5.96 -0.80
C ILE A 95 -7.48 -6.56 -0.46
N VAL A 96 -8.34 -6.65 -1.46
CA VAL A 96 -9.69 -7.22 -1.36
C VAL A 96 -9.83 -8.45 -2.24
N GLN A 97 -10.64 -9.42 -1.81
CA GLN A 97 -10.98 -10.57 -2.64
C GLN A 97 -12.22 -10.25 -3.47
N ILE A 98 -12.10 -10.28 -4.79
CA ILE A 98 -13.21 -10.01 -5.71
C ILE A 98 -13.49 -11.27 -6.51
N ASN A 99 -14.76 -11.68 -6.55
CA ASN A 99 -15.20 -12.76 -7.41
C ASN A 99 -15.27 -12.26 -8.86
N SER A 100 -14.69 -13.00 -9.78
CA SER A 100 -14.70 -12.66 -11.21
C SER A 100 -16.11 -12.50 -11.80
N GLU A 101 -17.11 -13.19 -11.23
CA GLU A 101 -18.52 -13.08 -11.64
C GLU A 101 -19.17 -11.74 -11.26
N ASP A 102 -18.67 -11.08 -10.21
CA ASP A 102 -19.19 -9.79 -9.74
C ASP A 102 -18.62 -8.62 -10.58
N ILE A 103 -17.59 -8.88 -11.38
CA ILE A 103 -16.99 -7.89 -12.28
C ILE A 103 -17.93 -7.73 -13.49
N THR A 104 -18.70 -6.65 -13.48
CA THR A 104 -19.61 -6.34 -14.58
C THR A 104 -18.98 -5.40 -15.59
N GLN A 105 -19.23 -5.64 -16.88
CA GLN A 105 -18.85 -4.72 -17.97
C GLN A 105 -19.89 -3.61 -18.19
N LYS A 106 -20.85 -3.47 -17.25
CA LYS A 106 -21.89 -2.44 -17.31
C LYS A 106 -21.39 -1.19 -16.60
N PHE A 107 -20.71 -0.33 -17.34
CA PHE A 107 -20.41 1.03 -16.86
C PHE A 107 -21.74 1.78 -16.69
N ALA A 108 -22.22 1.92 -15.46
CA ALA A 108 -23.49 2.57 -15.13
C ALA A 108 -23.41 4.09 -15.32
N TYR A 109 -23.32 4.56 -16.56
CA TYR A 109 -23.51 5.96 -16.96
C TYR A 109 -24.21 6.03 -18.31
N GLN A 110 -25.51 5.80 -18.31
CA GLN A 110 -26.43 6.54 -19.17
C GLN A 110 -27.58 7.04 -18.28
N GLU A 111 -27.93 8.32 -18.47
CA GLU A 111 -29.16 9.00 -17.99
C GLU A 111 -29.20 9.59 -16.58
N SER A 112 -28.47 10.70 -16.38
CA SER A 112 -29.02 11.94 -15.79
C SER A 112 -27.96 13.04 -15.96
N GLY A 113 -28.02 13.98 -16.89
CA GLY A 113 -29.18 14.65 -17.45
C GLY A 113 -29.22 16.10 -16.96
N GLU A 114 -28.19 16.90 -17.22
CA GLU A 114 -28.30 18.36 -17.36
C GLU A 114 -27.01 18.96 -17.94
N PHE A 115 -27.09 19.58 -19.12
CA PHE A 115 -26.55 20.93 -19.44
C PHE A 115 -26.90 21.28 -20.91
N PRO A 116 -27.02 22.58 -21.25
CA PRO A 116 -28.18 23.12 -21.92
C PRO A 116 -28.16 22.92 -23.44
N LYS A 117 -29.36 22.71 -23.99
CA LYS A 117 -29.62 22.82 -25.43
C LYS A 117 -29.44 24.27 -25.86
N ASN A 118 -28.42 24.54 -26.68
CA ASN A 118 -28.49 25.67 -27.60
C ASN A 118 -28.82 25.16 -29.00
N THR A 119 -30.04 25.48 -29.38
CA THR A 119 -30.62 25.38 -30.72
C THR A 119 -29.80 26.20 -31.72
N SER A 120 -29.43 25.55 -32.82
CA SER A 120 -29.24 26.07 -34.18
C SER A 120 -28.74 27.51 -34.35
N SER A 121 -27.49 27.68 -34.76
CA SER A 121 -27.14 28.22 -36.09
C SER A 121 -25.64 28.45 -36.25
N SER A 122 -25.14 28.06 -37.42
CA SER A 122 -23.95 28.59 -38.12
C SER A 122 -22.56 28.55 -37.45
N THR A 123 -21.64 27.87 -38.15
CA THR A 123 -20.19 28.16 -38.24
C THR A 123 -19.37 28.14 -36.95
N THR A 124 -18.61 27.06 -36.71
CA THR A 124 -17.14 27.01 -36.77
C THR A 124 -16.59 25.73 -36.11
N LYS A 125 -15.40 25.33 -36.56
CA LYS A 125 -14.62 24.16 -36.17
C LYS A 125 -14.36 24.11 -34.65
N SER A 126 -14.72 23.00 -33.98
CA SER A 126 -14.04 22.37 -32.82
C SER A 126 -15.07 21.64 -31.95
N GLY A 127 -15.09 20.30 -31.97
CA GLY A 127 -16.12 19.57 -31.22
C GLY A 127 -15.93 18.06 -31.10
N ASP A 128 -14.74 17.53 -31.38
CA ASP A 128 -14.52 16.08 -31.47
C ASP A 128 -13.70 15.50 -30.30
N SER A 129 -13.26 16.34 -29.36
CA SER A 129 -12.33 15.95 -28.30
C SER A 129 -12.99 15.25 -27.10
N SER A 130 -14.26 15.55 -26.81
CA SER A 130 -14.94 15.06 -25.59
C SER A 130 -15.39 13.59 -25.72
N ALA A 131 -15.98 13.22 -26.86
CA ALA A 131 -16.42 11.83 -27.12
C ALA A 131 -15.25 10.86 -27.38
N LYS A 132 -14.12 11.36 -27.93
CA LYS A 132 -12.87 10.59 -28.07
C LYS A 132 -12.18 10.34 -26.73
N ASN A 133 -12.23 11.29 -25.80
CA ASN A 133 -11.66 11.12 -24.47
C ASN A 133 -12.43 10.06 -23.66
N LEU A 134 -13.77 10.09 -23.66
CA LEU A 134 -14.58 9.08 -22.96
C LEU A 134 -14.30 7.64 -23.43
N ARG A 135 -14.13 7.42 -24.75
CA ARG A 135 -13.77 6.10 -25.29
C ARG A 135 -12.37 5.62 -24.87
N ARG A 136 -11.43 6.52 -24.56
CA ARG A 136 -10.10 6.14 -24.07
C ARG A 136 -10.13 5.68 -22.61
N GLN A 137 -10.98 6.28 -21.78
CA GLN A 137 -11.07 5.99 -20.34
C GLN A 137 -11.57 4.56 -20.06
N HIS A 138 -12.47 4.04 -20.90
CA HIS A 138 -13.02 2.69 -20.74
C HIS A 138 -12.15 1.57 -21.33
N ARG A 139 -11.09 1.89 -22.10
CA ARG A 139 -10.26 0.86 -22.75
C ARG A 139 -9.36 0.11 -21.76
N PHE A 140 -8.96 0.78 -20.69
CA PHE A 140 -8.06 0.22 -19.67
C PHE A 140 -8.80 -0.50 -18.53
N LEU A 141 -10.14 -0.60 -18.62
CA LEU A 141 -10.97 -1.18 -17.58
C LEU A 141 -11.47 -2.55 -18.01
N LYS A 142 -11.19 -3.57 -17.19
CA LYS A 142 -11.74 -4.92 -17.32
C LYS A 142 -13.23 -4.93 -16.98
N GLY A 143 -13.65 -4.11 -16.01
CA GLY A 143 -15.04 -3.96 -15.60
C GLY A 143 -15.17 -3.10 -14.33
N VAL A 144 -16.34 -3.16 -13.70
CA VAL A 144 -16.65 -2.50 -12.43
C VAL A 144 -17.32 -3.50 -11.51
N VAL A 145 -16.95 -3.47 -10.23
CA VAL A 145 -17.58 -4.25 -9.17
C VAL A 145 -18.11 -3.30 -8.10
N GLU A 146 -19.26 -3.63 -7.53
CA GLU A 146 -19.76 -2.95 -6.34
C GLU A 146 -19.27 -3.71 -5.11
N PHE A 147 -18.53 -3.04 -4.25
CA PHE A 147 -17.97 -3.60 -3.03
C PHE A 147 -18.22 -2.62 -1.88
N GLU A 148 -18.92 -3.08 -0.83
CA GLU A 148 -19.26 -2.26 0.34
C GLU A 148 -19.94 -0.91 -0.01
N ASN A 149 -20.89 -0.93 -0.94
CA ASN A 149 -21.59 0.26 -1.49
C ASN A 149 -20.70 1.27 -2.24
N ASN A 150 -19.47 0.89 -2.59
CA ASN A 150 -18.59 1.66 -3.44
C ASN A 150 -18.41 0.98 -4.80
N LEU A 151 -18.39 1.78 -5.87
CA LEU A 151 -18.05 1.29 -7.20
C LEU A 151 -16.53 1.28 -7.36
N ILE A 152 -15.96 0.09 -7.56
CA ILE A 152 -14.55 -0.12 -7.80
C ILE A 152 -14.35 -0.47 -9.27
N ALA A 153 -13.57 0.35 -9.97
CA ALA A 153 -13.22 0.11 -11.37
C ALA A 153 -12.00 -0.81 -11.46
N ILE A 154 -12.17 -1.99 -12.08
CA ILE A 154 -11.11 -2.98 -12.23
C ILE A 154 -10.31 -2.67 -13.48
N LEU A 155 -8.99 -2.47 -13.32
CA LEU A 155 -8.08 -2.24 -14.42
C LEU A 155 -7.75 -3.56 -15.12
N ASP A 156 -7.53 -3.45 -16.43
CA ASP A 156 -6.98 -4.50 -17.26
C ASP A 156 -5.48 -4.25 -17.45
N GLU A 157 -4.67 -4.93 -16.64
CA GLU A 157 -3.21 -4.82 -16.68
C GLU A 157 -2.62 -5.22 -18.03
N GLN A 158 -3.25 -6.17 -18.74
CA GLN A 158 -2.74 -6.70 -20.01
C GLN A 158 -2.87 -5.66 -21.12
N ILE A 159 -4.01 -4.96 -21.19
CA ILE A 159 -4.21 -3.90 -22.17
C ILE A 159 -3.22 -2.76 -21.93
N ILE A 160 -3.00 -2.40 -20.66
CA ILE A 160 -2.07 -1.33 -20.32
C ILE A 160 -0.64 -1.71 -20.74
N LEU A 161 -0.19 -2.91 -20.40
CA LEU A 161 1.14 -3.42 -20.78
C LEU A 161 1.33 -3.54 -22.29
N GLN A 162 0.31 -4.02 -23.02
CA GLN A 162 0.37 -4.15 -24.47
C GLN A 162 0.58 -2.80 -25.16
N GLU A 163 -0.09 -1.76 -24.66
CA GLU A 163 0.10 -0.40 -25.19
C GLU A 163 1.44 0.21 -24.83
N VAL A 164 1.93 -0.04 -23.61
CA VAL A 164 3.26 0.46 -23.22
C VAL A 164 4.34 -0.17 -24.09
N ARG A 165 4.27 -1.48 -24.36
CA ARG A 165 5.21 -2.17 -25.27
C ARG A 165 5.19 -1.63 -26.71
N GLN A 166 4.08 -1.01 -27.14
CA GLN A 166 3.98 -0.36 -28.45
C GLN A 166 4.52 1.08 -28.45
N GLN A 167 4.61 1.71 -27.28
CA GLN A 167 5.06 3.10 -27.10
C GLN A 167 6.55 3.18 -26.77
N LEU A 168 7.14 2.14 -26.16
CA LEU A 168 8.56 2.05 -25.92
C LEU A 168 9.30 1.62 -27.21
N PRO A 169 10.37 2.30 -27.64
CA PRO A 169 11.21 1.86 -28.75
C PRO A 169 11.73 0.43 -28.48
N GLN A 170 11.69 -0.45 -29.49
CA GLN A 170 12.03 -1.86 -29.31
C GLN A 170 13.54 -2.16 -29.14
N ASP A 171 14.44 -1.18 -29.19
CA ASP A 171 15.89 -1.43 -29.33
C ASP A 171 16.81 -0.53 -28.48
N GLU A 172 16.40 -0.11 -27.29
CA GLU A 172 17.38 0.36 -26.29
C GLU A 172 17.28 -0.52 -25.06
N GLU A 173 18.05 -1.61 -25.06
CA GLU A 173 18.49 -2.24 -23.82
C GLU A 173 19.08 -1.11 -22.96
N ILE A 174 18.37 -0.72 -21.90
CA ILE A 174 18.88 0.16 -20.86
C ILE A 174 19.94 -0.67 -20.12
N SER A 175 21.12 -0.75 -20.72
CA SER A 175 22.28 -1.50 -20.21
C SER A 175 22.79 -0.85 -18.92
N ASP A 176 23.48 -1.62 -18.07
CA ASP A 176 24.04 -1.15 -16.80
C ASP A 176 24.93 0.12 -16.94
N GLU A 177 25.51 0.37 -18.12
CA GLU A 177 26.28 1.59 -18.42
C GLU A 177 25.41 2.87 -18.42
N SER A 178 24.11 2.74 -18.71
CA SER A 178 23.18 3.87 -18.67
C SER A 178 22.91 4.34 -17.24
N ALA A 179 22.89 3.46 -16.24
CA ALA A 179 22.69 3.82 -14.84
C ALA A 179 23.83 4.68 -14.27
N GLU A 180 25.08 4.42 -14.68
CA GLU A 180 26.24 5.25 -14.32
C GLU A 180 26.25 6.58 -15.10
N ALA A 181 25.81 6.60 -16.36
CA ALA A 181 25.63 7.83 -17.14
C ALA A 181 24.47 8.72 -16.61
N PHE A 182 23.42 8.11 -16.06
CA PHE A 182 22.33 8.78 -15.34
C PHE A 182 22.84 9.56 -14.12
N ASP A 183 23.81 9.02 -13.39
CA ASP A 183 24.41 9.67 -12.22
C ASP A 183 25.25 10.90 -12.58
N ALA A 184 25.95 10.87 -13.71
CA ALA A 184 26.75 12.01 -14.16
C ALA A 184 25.89 13.20 -14.60
N ALA A 185 24.69 12.96 -15.11
CA ALA A 185 23.75 14.00 -15.56
C ALA A 185 23.10 14.78 -14.40
N ASN A 186 22.87 14.14 -13.24
CA ASN A 186 22.37 14.80 -12.03
C ASN A 186 23.39 15.79 -11.41
N GLY A 187 24.66 15.73 -11.81
CA GLY A 187 25.72 16.60 -11.30
C GLY A 187 25.93 17.90 -12.07
N LYS A 188 25.48 18.02 -13.32
CA LYS A 188 25.72 19.20 -14.17
C LYS A 188 24.66 19.38 -15.25
N GLY A 189 23.79 20.37 -15.10
CA GLY A 189 23.04 20.96 -16.22
C GLY A 189 21.64 21.44 -15.88
N ASP A 190 21.33 22.66 -16.29
CA ASP A 190 20.05 23.35 -16.09
C ASP A 190 18.80 22.53 -16.52
N SER A 191 17.76 22.61 -15.69
CA SER A 191 16.34 22.73 -16.06
C SER A 191 15.47 21.50 -16.36
N PHE A 192 15.49 20.45 -15.53
CA PHE A 192 14.30 19.59 -15.36
C PHE A 192 14.16 19.13 -13.90
N GLN A 193 13.63 20.01 -13.05
CA GLN A 193 13.32 19.67 -11.66
C GLN A 193 11.98 18.92 -11.59
N PHE A 194 11.99 17.72 -10.98
CA PHE A 194 10.77 17.00 -10.66
C PHE A 194 9.99 17.76 -9.56
N CYS A 195 8.72 18.02 -9.80
CA CYS A 195 7.84 18.80 -8.92
C CYS A 195 8.44 20.15 -8.45
N PRO A 196 8.64 21.14 -9.34
CA PRO A 196 9.19 22.44 -8.94
C PRO A 196 8.26 23.19 -7.97
N GLU A 197 6.97 22.86 -7.98
CA GLU A 197 5.97 23.34 -7.03
C GLU A 197 6.04 22.74 -5.62
N ALA A 198 6.88 21.72 -5.37
CA ALA A 198 7.03 21.10 -4.05
C ALA A 198 7.84 21.99 -3.08
N THR A 199 7.53 21.92 -1.78
CA THR A 199 8.32 22.61 -0.74
C THR A 199 9.72 21.98 -0.61
N LEU A 200 10.66 22.69 0.02
CA LEU A 200 12.01 22.14 0.26
C LEU A 200 11.96 20.84 1.08
N GLU A 201 11.09 20.78 2.11
CA GLU A 201 10.89 19.58 2.92
C GLU A 201 10.30 18.42 2.10
N GLU A 202 9.32 18.69 1.24
CA GLU A 202 8.76 17.67 0.35
C GLU A 202 9.80 17.15 -0.66
N GLN A 203 10.62 18.04 -1.24
CA GLN A 203 11.71 17.68 -2.15
C GLN A 203 12.74 16.79 -1.45
N ASP A 204 13.09 17.10 -0.20
CA ASP A 204 14.00 16.27 0.59
C ASP A 204 13.42 14.87 0.85
N ILE A 205 12.12 14.77 1.15
CA ILE A 205 11.45 13.48 1.33
C ILE A 205 11.44 12.67 0.02
N PHE A 206 11.10 13.30 -1.12
CA PHE A 206 11.15 12.64 -2.43
C PHE A 206 12.56 12.12 -2.74
N ARG A 207 13.60 12.92 -2.47
CA ARG A 207 15.00 12.53 -2.69
C ARG A 207 15.44 11.39 -1.78
N GLN A 208 15.05 11.43 -0.50
CA GLN A 208 15.35 10.35 0.45
C GLN A 208 14.71 9.02 0.02
N ARG A 209 13.46 9.06 -0.47
CA ARG A 209 12.78 7.89 -1.02
C ARG A 209 13.52 7.35 -2.26
N ALA A 210 13.88 8.22 -3.20
CA ALA A 210 14.65 7.84 -4.39
C ALA A 210 15.97 7.16 -4.02
N ASN A 211 16.74 7.75 -3.09
CA ASN A 211 17.99 7.17 -2.63
C ASN A 211 17.81 5.82 -1.93
N SER A 212 16.72 5.63 -1.18
CA SER A 212 16.42 4.36 -0.50
C SER A 212 16.09 3.24 -1.51
N LEU A 213 15.44 3.58 -2.62
CA LEU A 213 15.11 2.62 -3.67
C LEU A 213 16.31 2.24 -4.56
N ARG A 214 17.34 3.10 -4.64
CA ARG A 214 18.53 2.90 -5.48
C ARG A 214 19.48 1.81 -5.01
N ILE A 215 19.46 1.47 -3.73
CA ILE A 215 20.46 0.57 -3.13
C ILE A 215 20.18 -0.85 -3.67
N PRO A 216 21.09 -1.46 -4.47
CA PRO A 216 20.96 -2.85 -4.87
C PRO A 216 20.92 -3.71 -3.61
N ALA A 217 20.03 -4.70 -3.58
CA ALA A 217 19.85 -5.57 -2.41
C ALA A 217 21.13 -6.33 -2.00
N GLU A 218 22.21 -6.27 -2.79
CA GLU A 218 23.45 -7.02 -2.59
C GLU A 218 24.67 -6.20 -2.09
N THR A 219 24.63 -4.86 -2.05
CA THR A 219 25.78 -4.04 -1.57
C THR A 219 25.48 -3.22 -0.32
N ALA A 220 24.41 -3.56 0.38
CA ALA A 220 24.28 -3.27 1.80
C ALA A 220 24.56 -4.57 2.54
N ASP A 221 25.69 -4.62 3.24
CA ASP A 221 25.95 -5.52 4.36
C ASP A 221 24.61 -5.82 5.08
N LEU A 222 24.10 -7.06 4.96
CA LEU A 222 22.75 -7.53 5.32
C LEU A 222 22.08 -6.72 6.46
N LYS A 223 21.46 -5.60 6.11
CA LYS A 223 20.61 -4.81 7.02
C LYS A 223 19.40 -4.36 6.24
N GLN A 224 18.50 -5.32 6.06
CA GLN A 224 17.15 -5.12 5.55
C GLN A 224 16.51 -3.96 6.33
N VAL A 225 16.12 -2.89 5.65
CA VAL A 225 15.26 -1.86 6.24
C VAL A 225 13.97 -2.56 6.65
N LEU A 226 13.67 -2.56 7.95
CA LEU A 226 12.51 -3.24 8.51
C LEU A 226 11.31 -2.29 8.43
N SER A 227 10.30 -2.62 7.63
CA SER A 227 9.06 -1.86 7.61
C SER A 227 8.18 -2.28 8.78
N LEU A 228 7.81 -1.33 9.64
CA LEU A 228 7.00 -1.60 10.82
C LEU A 228 5.63 -0.95 10.69
N ALA A 229 4.57 -1.73 10.89
CA ALA A 229 3.23 -1.22 11.17
C ALA A 229 3.18 -0.72 12.62
N VAL A 230 2.85 0.56 12.80
CA VAL A 230 2.71 1.22 14.10
C VAL A 230 1.28 1.08 14.59
N VAL A 231 1.12 0.41 15.71
CA VAL A 231 -0.18 0.17 16.37
C VAL A 231 -0.15 0.66 17.80
N ALA A 232 -1.30 1.02 18.36
CA ALA A 232 -1.43 1.29 19.79
C ALA A 232 -2.08 0.13 20.54
N LEU A 233 -1.54 -0.12 21.73
CA LEU A 233 -2.07 -1.05 22.73
C LEU A 233 -1.98 -0.37 24.09
N GLU A 234 -3.12 -0.16 24.76
CA GLU A 234 -3.24 0.50 26.07
C GLU A 234 -2.56 1.88 26.13
N GLY A 235 -2.59 2.61 25.00
CA GLY A 235 -1.95 3.92 24.87
C GLY A 235 -0.43 3.91 24.62
N GLU A 236 0.19 2.74 24.49
CA GLU A 236 1.59 2.57 24.10
C GLU A 236 1.74 2.19 22.62
N TYR A 237 2.82 2.63 21.97
CA TYR A 237 3.07 2.33 20.56
C TYR A 237 3.93 1.07 20.38
N PHE A 238 3.43 0.17 19.54
CA PHE A 238 4.10 -1.06 19.15
C PHE A 238 4.33 -1.11 17.64
N GLY A 239 5.48 -1.65 17.25
CA GLY A 239 5.87 -1.90 15.87
C GLY A 239 5.74 -3.38 15.57
N ILE A 240 4.96 -3.73 14.55
CA ILE A 240 4.84 -5.08 14.02
C ILE A 240 5.51 -5.12 12.65
N ASP A 241 6.34 -6.13 12.39
CA ASP A 241 6.92 -6.33 11.05
C ASP A 241 5.81 -6.42 10.00
N LEU A 242 5.82 -5.49 9.05
CA LEU A 242 4.82 -5.41 7.99
C LEU A 242 4.80 -6.69 7.15
N GLN A 243 5.92 -7.40 7.01
CA GLN A 243 5.96 -8.66 6.26
C GLN A 243 5.09 -9.75 6.88
N LEU A 244 4.78 -9.65 8.17
CA LEU A 244 3.91 -10.58 8.89
C LEU A 244 2.44 -10.15 8.82
N VAL A 245 2.14 -8.92 8.42
CA VAL A 245 0.79 -8.37 8.41
C VAL A 245 0.11 -8.72 7.08
N ARG A 246 -1.00 -9.46 7.15
CA ARG A 246 -1.86 -9.77 6.01
C ARG A 246 -2.80 -8.61 5.69
N GLU A 247 -3.47 -8.09 6.73
CA GLU A 247 -4.43 -6.99 6.60
C GLU A 247 -4.74 -6.35 7.98
N PHE A 248 -5.36 -5.17 7.95
CA PHE A 248 -5.94 -4.53 9.12
C PHE A 248 -7.45 -4.56 8.98
N THR A 249 -8.17 -4.97 10.02
CA THR A 249 -9.65 -5.07 9.99
C THR A 249 -10.27 -4.48 11.24
N ASP A 250 -11.52 -4.04 11.17
CA ASP A 250 -12.28 -3.69 12.37
C ASP A 250 -12.78 -4.96 13.08
N LEU A 251 -12.85 -4.95 14.41
CA LEU A 251 -13.51 -6.02 15.16
C LEU A 251 -15.03 -5.94 14.96
N ARG A 252 -15.63 -7.01 14.44
CA ARG A 252 -17.09 -7.13 14.28
C ARG A 252 -17.52 -8.57 14.55
N ASN A 253 -18.70 -8.73 15.17
CA ASN A 253 -19.37 -10.02 15.36
C ASN A 253 -18.45 -11.13 15.94
N VAL A 254 -17.67 -10.79 16.97
CA VAL A 254 -16.78 -11.75 17.63
C VAL A 254 -17.61 -12.77 18.42
N THR A 255 -17.38 -14.04 18.13
CA THR A 255 -18.01 -15.18 18.79
C THR A 255 -17.03 -15.75 19.82
N PRO A 256 -17.31 -15.64 21.13
CA PRO A 256 -16.45 -16.19 22.17
C PRO A 256 -16.32 -17.71 22.01
N ILE A 257 -15.11 -18.23 22.24
CA ILE A 257 -14.86 -19.67 22.21
C ILE A 257 -14.90 -20.19 23.65
N PRO A 258 -15.77 -21.15 23.99
CA PRO A 258 -15.80 -21.72 25.32
C PRO A 258 -14.50 -22.46 25.65
N CYS A 259 -14.10 -22.43 26.91
CA CYS A 259 -12.94 -23.16 27.43
C CYS A 259 -11.57 -22.73 26.84
N CYS A 260 -11.50 -21.62 26.10
CA CYS A 260 -10.21 -21.08 25.66
C CYS A 260 -9.50 -20.29 26.77
N PRO A 261 -8.15 -20.19 26.70
CA PRO A 261 -7.38 -19.32 27.58
C PRO A 261 -7.83 -17.84 27.53
N PRO A 262 -7.58 -17.05 28.58
CA PRO A 262 -8.04 -15.66 28.68
C PRO A 262 -7.56 -14.72 27.57
N HIS A 263 -6.43 -15.04 26.95
CA HIS A 263 -5.86 -14.27 25.85
C HIS A 263 -6.61 -14.46 24.53
N VAL A 264 -7.46 -15.49 24.40
CA VAL A 264 -8.30 -15.70 23.21
C VAL A 264 -9.59 -14.93 23.38
N VAL A 265 -9.78 -13.89 22.57
CA VAL A 265 -10.99 -13.06 22.59
C VAL A 265 -12.16 -13.82 21.97
N GLY A 266 -11.90 -14.58 20.93
CA GLY A 266 -12.88 -15.41 20.25
C GLY A 266 -12.58 -15.56 18.76
N ASN A 267 -13.56 -15.99 17.99
CA ASN A 267 -13.48 -16.09 16.54
C ASN A 267 -14.33 -15.01 15.88
N MET A 268 -13.85 -14.47 14.76
CA MET A 268 -14.66 -13.65 13.86
C MET A 268 -14.67 -14.27 12.46
N ASN A 269 -15.73 -14.01 11.71
CA ASN A 269 -15.73 -14.33 10.29
C ASN A 269 -15.05 -13.19 9.53
N LEU A 270 -13.90 -13.49 8.92
CA LEU A 270 -13.20 -12.58 8.03
C LEU A 270 -13.30 -13.13 6.60
N ARG A 271 -14.22 -12.55 5.83
CA ARG A 271 -14.41 -12.86 4.39
C ARG A 271 -14.66 -14.36 4.09
N GLY A 272 -15.33 -15.06 4.99
CA GLY A 272 -15.65 -16.49 4.86
C GLY A 272 -14.67 -17.41 5.59
N GLU A 273 -13.55 -16.89 6.09
CA GLU A 273 -12.58 -17.60 6.91
C GLU A 273 -12.85 -17.35 8.40
N ILE A 274 -12.61 -18.37 9.23
CA ILE A 274 -12.66 -18.22 10.69
C ILE A 274 -11.32 -17.65 11.14
N LEU A 275 -11.32 -16.39 11.58
CA LEU A 275 -10.16 -15.74 12.16
C LEU A 275 -10.24 -15.81 13.68
N THR A 276 -9.23 -16.40 14.32
CA THR A 276 -9.09 -16.36 15.78
C THR A 276 -8.47 -15.03 16.21
N LEU A 277 -9.15 -14.35 17.12
CA LEU A 277 -8.73 -13.08 17.70
C LEU A 277 -8.09 -13.30 19.05
N VAL A 278 -6.93 -12.68 19.25
CA VAL A 278 -6.13 -12.79 20.47
C VAL A 278 -5.77 -11.42 20.99
N ARG A 279 -5.79 -11.30 22.32
CA ARG A 279 -5.31 -10.13 23.05
C ARG A 279 -3.91 -10.42 23.53
N ILE A 280 -2.96 -9.55 23.18
CA ILE A 280 -1.55 -9.73 23.56
C ILE A 280 -1.12 -8.90 24.77
N ASN A 281 -2.01 -8.05 25.29
CA ASN A 281 -1.76 -7.13 26.40
C ASN A 281 -1.21 -7.87 27.64
N ASP A 282 -1.77 -9.05 27.93
CA ASP A 282 -1.36 -9.89 29.05
C ASP A 282 0.08 -10.39 28.92
N PHE A 283 0.54 -10.71 27.69
CA PHE A 283 1.92 -11.11 27.43
C PHE A 283 2.90 -9.94 27.48
N LEU A 284 2.40 -8.71 27.26
CA LEU A 284 3.19 -7.49 27.29
C LEU A 284 3.24 -6.85 28.69
N ASN A 285 2.50 -7.38 29.67
CA ASN A 285 2.31 -6.80 31.01
C ASN A 285 1.75 -5.36 30.98
N LEU A 286 0.95 -5.04 29.97
CA LEU A 286 0.29 -3.74 29.88
C LEU A 286 -0.81 -3.65 30.94
N GLN A 287 -0.78 -2.59 31.75
CA GLN A 287 -1.87 -2.29 32.68
C GLN A 287 -3.03 -1.70 31.86
N PRO A 288 -4.28 -2.17 32.04
CA PRO A 288 -5.43 -1.56 31.39
C PRO A 288 -5.49 -0.07 31.77
N THR A 289 -5.42 0.83 30.79
CA THR A 289 -5.47 2.28 31.07
C THR A 289 -6.88 2.77 31.40
N LEU A 290 -7.89 1.93 31.14
CA LEU A 290 -9.30 2.23 31.38
C LEU A 290 -9.85 1.32 32.47
N SER A 291 -10.13 1.92 33.62
CA SER A 291 -11.10 1.42 34.59
C SER A 291 -12.44 1.16 33.90
N ASP A 292 -13.04 0.00 34.19
CA ASP A 292 -14.33 -0.54 33.72
C ASP A 292 -15.59 0.34 33.93
N GLU A 293 -15.50 1.67 33.96
CA GLU A 293 -16.58 2.54 34.44
C GLU A 293 -17.29 3.39 33.37
N ASP A 294 -16.97 3.28 32.07
CA ASP A 294 -17.73 4.02 31.05
C ASP A 294 -17.93 3.24 29.72
N PRO A 295 -19.10 2.59 29.50
CA PRO A 295 -19.41 1.86 28.27
C PRO A 295 -19.62 2.77 27.03
N SER A 296 -19.39 4.08 27.18
CA SER A 296 -19.57 5.10 26.15
C SER A 296 -18.30 5.42 25.35
N GLN A 297 -17.12 4.93 25.79
CA GLN A 297 -15.86 5.06 25.06
C GLN A 297 -15.45 3.70 24.46
N THR A 298 -16.28 3.17 23.56
CA THR A 298 -15.85 2.08 22.68
C THR A 298 -14.87 2.67 21.66
N LEU A 299 -13.58 2.73 22.02
CA LEU A 299 -12.52 2.86 21.02
C LEU A 299 -12.81 1.80 19.93
N SER A 300 -12.72 2.21 18.67
CA SER A 300 -12.96 1.33 17.53
C SER A 300 -11.86 0.29 17.49
N GLN A 301 -12.02 -0.81 18.22
CA GLN A 301 -11.02 -1.87 18.30
C GLN A 301 -10.78 -2.43 16.91
N ARG A 302 -9.52 -2.41 16.49
CA ARG A 302 -9.06 -2.98 15.23
C ARG A 302 -8.34 -4.29 15.52
N ALA A 303 -8.18 -5.11 14.50
CA ALA A 303 -7.30 -6.26 14.52
C ALA A 303 -6.25 -6.12 13.43
N VAL A 304 -5.01 -6.44 13.79
CA VAL A 304 -3.94 -6.70 12.84
C VAL A 304 -3.96 -8.19 12.55
N VAL A 305 -4.31 -8.56 11.33
CA VAL A 305 -4.26 -9.97 10.90
C VAL A 305 -2.82 -10.27 10.55
N VAL A 306 -2.20 -11.16 11.31
CA VAL A 306 -0.83 -11.60 11.09
C VAL A 306 -0.82 -13.03 10.59
N GLN A 307 0.12 -13.34 9.70
CA GLN A 307 0.38 -14.68 9.22
C GLN A 307 1.83 -15.06 9.48
N VAL A 308 2.02 -16.14 10.22
CA VAL A 308 3.34 -16.76 10.46
C VAL A 308 3.22 -18.22 10.07
N GLU A 309 3.96 -18.62 9.04
CA GLU A 309 3.90 -19.97 8.47
C GLU A 309 2.45 -20.30 8.05
N ASP A 310 1.87 -21.37 8.59
CA ASP A 310 0.51 -21.81 8.29
C ASP A 310 -0.54 -21.22 9.26
N MET A 311 -0.11 -20.45 10.27
CA MET A 311 -1.01 -19.85 11.26
C MET A 311 -1.42 -18.43 10.88
N VAL A 312 -2.74 -18.19 10.85
CA VAL A 312 -3.34 -16.87 10.67
C VAL A 312 -4.09 -16.48 11.94
N VAL A 313 -3.70 -15.36 12.55
CA VAL A 313 -4.26 -14.91 13.83
C VAL A 313 -4.51 -13.41 13.76
N GLY A 314 -5.62 -12.94 14.34
CA GLY A 314 -5.90 -11.52 14.48
C GLY A 314 -5.47 -11.02 15.85
N ILE A 315 -4.52 -10.10 15.90
CA ILE A 315 -4.11 -9.43 17.13
C ILE A 315 -5.01 -8.21 17.33
N VAL A 316 -5.77 -8.19 18.43
CA VAL A 316 -6.62 -7.04 18.77
C VAL A 316 -5.75 -5.87 19.21
N VAL A 317 -5.96 -4.71 18.59
CA VAL A 317 -5.26 -3.44 18.85
C VAL A 317 -6.27 -2.31 19.04
N ASP A 318 -5.86 -1.24 19.70
CA ASP A 318 -6.73 -0.08 19.90
C ASP A 318 -6.87 0.70 18.60
N GLU A 319 -5.74 0.98 17.94
CA GLU A 319 -5.69 1.75 16.70
C GLU A 319 -4.44 1.40 15.88
N VAL A 320 -4.54 1.55 14.56
CA VAL A 320 -3.43 1.41 13.61
C VAL A 320 -3.11 2.80 13.08
N PHE A 321 -1.88 3.26 13.28
CA PHE A 321 -1.47 4.64 13.01
C PHE A 321 -0.86 4.81 11.61
N ASP A 322 0.27 4.14 11.35
CA ASP A 322 1.08 4.37 10.16
C ASP A 322 2.01 3.17 9.89
N VAL A 323 2.64 3.12 8.72
CA VAL A 323 3.69 2.17 8.37
C VAL A 323 4.99 2.93 8.18
N THR A 324 6.00 2.61 8.99
CA THR A 324 7.26 3.36 9.02
C THR A 324 8.47 2.47 8.72
N PRO A 325 9.32 2.83 7.75
CA PRO A 325 10.57 2.11 7.51
C PRO A 325 11.57 2.43 8.63
N VAL A 326 12.14 1.38 9.22
CA VAL A 326 13.09 1.47 10.33
C VAL A 326 14.41 0.83 9.95
N ASP A 327 15.49 1.55 10.24
CA ASP A 327 16.84 1.02 10.17
C ASP A 327 17.11 0.14 11.40
N PRO A 328 17.43 -1.16 11.24
CA PRO A 328 17.71 -2.06 12.36
C PRO A 328 18.84 -1.57 13.27
N THR A 329 19.76 -0.74 12.77
CA THR A 329 20.86 -0.19 13.58
C THR A 329 20.41 0.84 14.61
N LYS A 330 19.23 1.46 14.41
CA LYS A 330 18.65 2.43 15.34
C LYS A 330 17.79 1.77 16.42
N ILE A 331 17.57 0.46 16.31
CA ILE A 331 16.88 -0.32 17.33
C ILE A 331 17.81 -0.40 18.54
N SER A 332 17.37 0.26 19.62
CA SER A 332 18.06 0.16 20.90
C SER A 332 17.59 -1.10 21.62
N PRO A 333 18.50 -1.83 22.29
CA PRO A 333 18.12 -2.98 23.11
C PRO A 333 17.19 -2.53 24.25
N MET A 334 16.28 -3.41 24.66
CA MET A 334 15.33 -3.12 25.73
C MET A 334 16.06 -2.72 27.03
N PRO A 335 15.66 -1.60 27.68
CA PRO A 335 16.24 -1.21 28.96
C PRO A 335 16.06 -2.30 30.03
N THR A 336 17.11 -2.55 30.81
CA THR A 336 17.18 -3.64 31.79
C THR A 336 16.05 -3.67 32.82
N ALA A 337 15.38 -2.53 33.06
CA ALA A 337 14.25 -2.40 33.98
C ALA A 337 12.96 -3.10 33.49
N ILE A 338 12.80 -3.29 32.18
CA ILE A 338 11.62 -3.93 31.54
C ILE A 338 11.84 -5.45 31.37
N ARG A 339 13.07 -5.94 31.55
CA ARG A 339 13.51 -7.31 31.21
C ARG A 339 13.00 -8.44 32.12
N ALA A 340 12.27 -8.15 33.19
CA ALA A 340 11.96 -9.16 34.21
C ALA A 340 10.78 -10.10 33.85
N SER A 341 9.93 -9.76 32.87
CA SER A 341 8.72 -10.55 32.58
C SER A 341 8.22 -10.57 31.13
N SER A 342 8.67 -9.66 30.24
CA SER A 342 8.18 -9.56 28.84
C SER A 342 9.29 -9.70 27.76
N ASP A 343 10.54 -10.03 28.15
CA ASP A 343 11.74 -9.91 27.28
C ASP A 343 11.75 -10.88 26.08
N GLU A 344 10.97 -11.96 26.10
CA GLU A 344 11.00 -12.98 25.04
C GLU A 344 10.27 -12.55 23.76
N TYR A 345 9.28 -11.65 23.86
CA TYR A 345 8.44 -11.24 22.73
C TYR A 345 8.81 -9.88 22.15
N LEU A 346 9.87 -9.24 22.65
CA LEU A 346 10.24 -7.87 22.33
C LEU A 346 11.62 -7.85 21.65
N GLN A 347 11.71 -7.27 20.46
CA GLN A 347 12.97 -7.22 19.70
C GLN A 347 13.82 -6.02 20.10
N GLY A 348 13.19 -4.91 20.50
CA GLY A 348 13.87 -3.68 20.91
C GLY A 348 12.95 -2.47 20.88
N THR A 349 13.53 -1.29 21.04
CA THR A 349 12.79 -0.01 21.03
C THR A 349 13.45 0.97 20.09
N ILE A 350 12.64 1.76 19.39
CA ILE A 350 13.09 2.88 18.56
C ILE A 350 12.29 4.15 18.89
N LEU A 351 12.83 5.31 18.57
CA LEU A 351 12.11 6.57 18.71
C LEU A 351 11.24 6.84 17.47
N TYR A 352 9.94 6.96 17.67
CA TYR A 352 8.95 7.32 16.66
C TYR A 352 8.25 8.62 17.07
N LYS A 353 8.37 9.69 16.27
CA LYS A 353 7.74 11.01 16.53
C LYS A 353 7.97 11.54 17.97
N ALA A 354 9.19 11.34 18.51
CA ALA A 354 9.59 11.66 19.88
C ALA A 354 8.92 10.82 21.00
N THR A 355 8.28 9.71 20.66
CA THR A 355 7.74 8.71 21.59
C THR A 355 8.46 7.38 21.39
N ALA A 356 8.52 6.52 22.41
CA ALA A 356 9.09 5.19 22.29
C ALA A 356 8.13 4.28 21.49
N LEU A 357 8.67 3.58 20.49
CA LEU A 357 8.02 2.54 19.70
C LEU A 357 8.70 1.22 20.02
N THR A 358 7.97 0.28 20.61
CA THR A 358 8.50 -1.03 20.98
C THR A 358 8.23 -2.04 19.87
N ILE A 359 9.26 -2.75 19.40
CA ILE A 359 9.16 -3.69 18.29
C ILE A 359 8.80 -5.08 18.82
N LEU A 360 7.73 -5.67 18.28
CA LEU A 360 7.20 -6.96 18.66
C LEU A 360 7.79 -8.09 17.81
N ASP A 361 8.25 -9.15 18.46
CA ASP A 361 8.62 -10.42 17.83
C ASP A 361 7.37 -11.31 17.69
N ILE A 362 6.55 -11.03 16.68
CA ILE A 362 5.30 -11.80 16.46
C ILE A 362 5.57 -13.29 16.24
N ARG A 363 6.69 -13.64 15.60
CA ARG A 363 7.06 -15.05 15.37
C ARG A 363 7.27 -15.79 16.69
N LYS A 364 8.01 -15.19 17.63
CA LYS A 364 8.16 -15.76 18.98
C LYS A 364 6.86 -15.73 19.76
N LEU A 365 6.10 -14.64 19.65
CA LEU A 365 4.82 -14.50 20.34
C LEU A 365 3.85 -15.62 19.94
N LEU A 366 3.76 -15.95 18.66
CA LEU A 366 2.88 -17.01 18.17
C LEU A 366 3.43 -18.43 18.40
N SER A 367 4.74 -18.63 18.39
CA SER A 367 5.37 -19.96 18.56
C SER A 367 5.58 -20.37 20.02
N GLN A 368 5.77 -19.41 20.93
CA GLN A 368 6.05 -19.65 22.36
C GLN A 368 4.91 -19.22 23.26
N GLY A 369 4.12 -18.23 22.84
CA GLY A 369 2.83 -17.94 23.47
C GLY A 369 1.95 -19.17 23.27
N GLN A 370 1.40 -19.73 24.35
CA GLN A 370 0.54 -20.92 24.38
C GLN A 370 -0.81 -20.70 23.66
N LEU A 371 -0.77 -20.18 22.44
CA LEU A 371 -1.89 -19.84 21.57
C LEU A 371 -2.40 -21.07 20.81
N VAL A 372 -1.63 -22.16 20.83
CA VAL A 372 -2.06 -23.48 20.38
C VAL A 372 -2.77 -24.16 21.53
N VAL A 373 -4.08 -24.36 21.39
CA VAL A 373 -4.84 -25.26 22.25
C VAL A 373 -4.60 -26.67 21.71
N ASP A 374 -3.68 -27.42 22.33
CA ASP A 374 -3.58 -28.85 22.06
C ASP A 374 -4.89 -29.52 22.49
N GLU A 375 -5.57 -30.19 21.56
CA GLU A 375 -6.62 -31.14 21.91
C GLU A 375 -5.94 -32.30 22.66
N GLU A 376 -5.93 -32.26 24.00
CA GLU A 376 -5.64 -33.48 24.74
C GLU A 376 -6.75 -34.52 24.45
N PRO A 377 -6.38 -35.78 24.13
CA PRO A 377 -7.28 -36.81 23.60
C PRO A 377 -8.29 -37.40 24.59
#